data_AF-A0A4Q2IXF6-F1
#
_entry.id   AF-A0A4Q2IXF6-F1
#
_cell.length_a   1.000
_cell.length_b   1.000
_cell.length_c   1.000
_cell.angle_alpha   90.00
_cell.angle_beta   90.00
_cell.angle_gamma   90.00
#
_symmetry.space_group_name_H-M   'P 1'
#
loop_
_entity.id
_entity.type
_entity.pdbx_description
1 polymer ?
#
loop_
_entity_poly.entity_id
_entity_poly.type
_entity_poly.pdbx_seq_one_letter_code
_entity_poly.pdbx_strand_id
1 'polypeptide(L)'
;MNRVKHYVATLGVGARLSTIFFLVIAVIFGVFVWVTGQATSALLEQRAIEEVNAKSKLVLDMSSDAALIRDRLLSLKVGKTGTYYVLDANPGKDYGKLLIAAKKEGQNVLLDKSGDGREYIKEILDKKDGVIRYRSSADAGSPERMAVFTSYKNWVVVGDTYADEFTHEARALRNRSAMSALAVLLILAALLYAVIRKTVSHPLAQAARLARQIATGDLMIRLETNRQDEIGQLLTAINSIGLGLANVVWNIRNGTETLATATKEIVAGNQYLSSRTEQQAHSLQDTASTMEEMTSTVKENAANTVQANQLAITASQVAVKGGKVVAEVSNTMNSINQFSRKIVDIIGVIDSIAFQTNILALNAAVEAARAGEQGRGFAVVAGEVRNLAQRSSAAAKEIKILIEDSVNKVQNGSKLVADAGAAMDDVVTSIKRVDDIMTEISTASREQSIGIEQVNKAIAQMDQVTQQNAALVEQATAATGSLQNQTTELNNIVNVFKIKTGKNGSMEEATEMVRKAVASLHAKGKEKTFAEINNKLGAFCDRDLYVVVYDLNGRNLAHGSNPALIGKDLIDAKDGAGNLYVRERIAIIRDKGHGWQEYMFLNPISKQMEAKSMYLDKYQDLIVGCGVYKTN
;
A
#
# COMPACT_ATOMS: atom_id res chain seq x y z
N MET A 1 57.73 3.64 10.26
CA MET A 1 56.61 2.70 10.54
C MET A 1 55.22 3.29 10.23
N ASN A 2 54.89 4.52 10.64
CA ASN A 2 53.56 5.12 10.41
C ASN A 2 53.21 5.39 8.93
N ARG A 3 54.17 5.80 8.09
CA ARG A 3 53.93 5.96 6.63
C ARG A 3 53.62 4.64 5.91
N VAL A 4 54.27 3.55 6.33
CA VAL A 4 54.00 2.21 5.79
C VAL A 4 52.62 1.72 6.22
N LYS A 5 52.23 1.94 7.49
CA LYS A 5 50.87 1.64 7.96
C LYS A 5 49.81 2.40 7.17
N HIS A 6 50.03 3.68 6.86
CA HIS A 6 49.08 4.48 6.09
C HIS A 6 48.98 4.03 4.63
N TYR A 7 50.10 3.68 4.00
CA TYR A 7 50.12 3.15 2.63
C TYR A 7 49.49 1.76 2.52
N VAL A 8 49.75 0.88 3.50
CA VAL A 8 49.05 -0.40 3.61
C VAL A 8 47.57 -0.17 3.89
N ALA A 9 47.19 0.90 4.59
CA ALA A 9 45.81 1.21 4.89
C ALA A 9 44.95 1.67 3.69
N THR A 10 45.56 2.08 2.58
CA THR A 10 44.84 2.49 1.35
C THR A 10 44.77 1.37 0.30
N LEU A 11 45.56 0.30 0.47
CA LEU A 11 45.51 -0.87 -0.41
C LEU A 11 44.20 -1.66 -0.22
N GLY A 12 43.71 -2.29 -1.29
CA GLY A 12 42.59 -3.23 -1.22
C GLY A 12 42.91 -4.42 -0.31
N VAL A 13 41.89 -5.01 0.32
CA VAL A 13 42.05 -6.09 1.32
C VAL A 13 42.95 -7.22 0.80
N GLY A 14 42.82 -7.62 -0.48
CA GLY A 14 43.69 -8.64 -1.05
C GLY A 14 45.16 -8.25 -1.18
N ALA A 15 45.45 -6.99 -1.50
CA ALA A 15 46.82 -6.48 -1.54
C ALA A 15 47.44 -6.39 -0.13
N ARG A 16 46.64 -6.08 0.89
CA ARG A 16 47.10 -6.09 2.29
C ARG A 16 47.40 -7.50 2.80
N LEU A 17 46.48 -8.45 2.59
CA LEU A 17 46.73 -9.83 2.99
C LEU A 17 47.96 -10.39 2.26
N SER A 18 48.05 -10.18 0.94
CA SER A 18 49.18 -10.67 0.17
C SER A 18 50.51 -10.05 0.61
N THR A 19 50.54 -8.76 0.99
CA THR A 19 51.77 -8.11 1.48
C THR A 19 52.16 -8.60 2.88
N ILE A 20 51.21 -8.84 3.77
CA ILE A 20 51.48 -9.42 5.09
C ILE A 20 52.04 -10.84 4.95
N PHE A 21 51.39 -11.70 4.15
CA PHE A 21 51.87 -13.05 3.89
C PHE A 21 53.26 -13.04 3.24
N PHE A 22 53.48 -12.14 2.28
CA PHE A 22 54.80 -11.97 1.67
C PHE A 22 55.87 -11.60 2.69
N LEU A 23 55.60 -10.65 3.60
CA LEU A 23 56.54 -10.23 4.63
C LEU A 23 56.87 -11.37 5.59
N VAL A 24 55.87 -12.15 6.01
CA VAL A 24 56.08 -13.31 6.89
C VAL A 24 56.95 -14.36 6.20
N ILE A 25 56.65 -14.68 4.94
CA ILE A 25 57.42 -15.64 4.14
C ILE A 25 58.85 -15.13 3.93
N ALA A 26 59.03 -13.84 3.62
CA ALA A 26 60.35 -13.22 3.44
C ALA A 26 61.21 -13.28 4.72
N VAL A 27 60.61 -13.09 5.90
CA VAL A 27 61.33 -13.18 7.18
C VAL A 27 61.75 -14.62 7.46
N ILE A 28 60.83 -15.59 7.37
CA ILE A 28 61.13 -17.02 7.59
C ILE A 28 62.27 -17.47 6.68
N PHE A 29 62.22 -17.00 5.44
CA PHE A 29 63.15 -17.40 4.40
C PHE A 29 64.52 -16.72 4.51
N GLY A 30 64.55 -15.44 4.91
CA GLY A 30 65.79 -14.74 5.22
C GLY A 30 66.55 -15.39 6.38
N VAL A 31 65.84 -15.84 7.42
CA VAL A 31 66.43 -16.60 8.54
C VAL A 31 67.02 -17.92 8.04
N PHE A 32 66.30 -18.65 7.18
CA PHE A 32 66.79 -19.91 6.61
C PHE A 32 68.09 -19.74 5.81
N VAL A 33 68.18 -18.73 4.93
CA VAL A 33 69.40 -18.42 4.16
C VAL A 33 70.56 -18.00 5.07
N TRP A 34 70.28 -17.25 6.14
CA TRP A 34 71.30 -16.82 7.10
C TRP A 34 71.88 -18.00 7.89
N VAL A 35 71.03 -18.88 8.43
CA VAL A 35 71.45 -20.07 9.18
C VAL A 35 72.27 -21.03 8.30
N THR A 36 71.80 -21.32 7.08
CA THR A 36 72.52 -22.18 6.13
C THR A 36 73.84 -21.58 5.67
N GLY A 37 73.90 -20.25 5.52
CA GLY A 37 75.13 -19.51 5.24
C GLY A 37 76.17 -19.62 6.36
N GLN A 38 75.76 -19.55 7.63
CA GLN A 38 76.67 -19.74 8.77
C GLN A 38 77.18 -21.17 8.87
N ALA A 39 76.30 -22.16 8.72
CA ALA A 39 76.68 -23.57 8.79
C ALA A 39 77.71 -23.94 7.70
N THR A 40 77.53 -23.43 6.48
CA THR A 40 78.45 -23.68 5.36
C THR A 40 79.81 -23.03 5.54
N SER A 41 79.89 -21.81 6.11
CA SER A 41 81.18 -21.18 6.42
C SER A 41 81.96 -21.91 7.51
N ALA A 42 81.29 -22.35 8.58
CA ALA A 42 81.92 -23.06 9.69
C ALA A 42 82.52 -24.41 9.24
N LEU A 43 81.81 -25.14 8.38
CA LEU A 43 82.25 -26.43 7.86
C LEU A 43 83.51 -26.33 6.96
N LEU A 44 83.66 -25.21 6.24
CA LEU A 44 84.83 -24.98 5.36
C LEU A 44 86.08 -24.55 6.14
N GLU A 45 85.91 -23.77 7.21
CA GLU A 45 87.02 -23.46 8.13
C GLU A 45 87.57 -24.72 8.78
N GLN A 46 86.69 -25.63 9.21
CA GLN A 46 87.10 -26.89 9.82
C GLN A 46 87.88 -27.78 8.84
N ARG A 47 87.44 -27.88 7.57
CA ARG A 47 88.19 -28.58 6.53
C ARG A 47 89.58 -27.99 6.28
N ALA A 48 89.70 -26.66 6.27
CA ALA A 48 90.99 -26.00 6.08
C ALA A 48 91.98 -26.31 7.22
N ILE A 49 91.48 -26.37 8.46
CA ILE A 49 92.28 -26.74 9.63
C ILE A 49 92.80 -28.17 9.52
N GLU A 50 91.93 -29.12 9.17
CA GLU A 50 92.32 -30.52 8.99
C GLU A 50 93.36 -30.70 7.88
N GLU A 51 93.20 -29.99 6.76
CA GLU A 51 94.12 -30.09 5.62
C GLU A 51 95.55 -29.60 5.98
N VAL A 52 95.65 -28.45 6.66
CA VAL A 52 96.94 -27.87 7.08
C VAL A 52 97.63 -28.77 8.10
N ASN A 53 96.89 -29.26 9.08
CA ASN A 53 97.43 -30.12 10.14
C ASN A 53 97.89 -31.47 9.57
N ALA A 54 97.11 -32.08 8.68
CA ALA A 54 97.48 -33.36 8.07
C ALA A 54 98.75 -33.24 7.19
N LYS A 55 98.85 -32.21 6.35
CA LYS A 55 100.00 -32.01 5.45
C LYS A 55 101.28 -31.62 6.20
N SER A 56 101.16 -30.73 7.19
CA SER A 56 102.32 -30.32 8.00
C SER A 56 102.86 -31.49 8.81
N LYS A 57 101.98 -32.24 9.50
CA LYS A 57 102.37 -33.41 10.29
C LYS A 57 103.05 -34.49 9.45
N LEU A 58 102.54 -34.77 8.24
CA LEU A 58 103.15 -35.71 7.32
C LEU A 58 104.61 -35.33 7.01
N VAL A 59 104.89 -34.06 6.70
CA VAL A 59 106.26 -33.62 6.37
C VAL A 59 107.18 -33.62 7.59
N LEU A 60 106.67 -33.27 8.77
CA LEU A 60 107.45 -33.23 10.01
C LEU A 60 107.80 -34.63 10.54
N ASP A 61 106.96 -35.62 10.28
CA ASP A 61 107.18 -37.02 10.68
C ASP A 61 108.03 -37.82 9.65
N MET A 62 108.25 -37.28 8.45
CA MET A 62 108.94 -37.98 7.35
C MET A 62 110.47 -38.09 7.51
N SER A 63 111.11 -37.19 8.24
CA SER A 63 112.59 -37.20 8.43
C SER A 63 112.99 -36.34 9.63
N SER A 64 114.11 -36.67 10.27
CA SER A 64 114.74 -35.81 11.27
C SER A 64 115.73 -34.79 10.67
N ASP A 65 115.95 -34.81 9.35
CA ASP A 65 116.80 -33.88 8.64
C ASP A 65 116.09 -32.53 8.42
N ALA A 66 116.61 -31.49 9.07
CA ALA A 66 116.07 -30.13 9.00
C ALA A 66 116.12 -29.55 7.58
N ALA A 67 117.10 -29.90 6.75
CA ALA A 67 117.20 -29.41 5.38
C ALA A 67 116.11 -30.01 4.49
N LEU A 68 115.80 -31.30 4.68
CA LEU A 68 114.75 -32.00 3.95
C LEU A 68 113.35 -31.54 4.38
N ILE A 69 113.12 -31.36 5.69
CA ILE A 69 111.86 -30.79 6.20
C ILE A 69 111.67 -29.38 5.63
N ARG A 70 112.72 -28.55 5.64
CA ARG A 70 112.67 -27.20 5.09
C ARG A 70 112.22 -27.18 3.63
N ASP A 71 112.91 -27.91 2.76
CA ASP A 71 112.59 -27.93 1.32
C ASP A 71 111.17 -28.46 1.08
N ARG A 72 110.79 -29.51 1.80
CA ARG A 72 109.50 -30.15 1.58
C ARG A 72 108.34 -29.32 2.12
N LEU A 73 108.49 -28.68 3.28
CA LEU A 73 107.50 -27.80 3.87
C LEU A 73 107.30 -26.53 3.02
N LEU A 74 108.37 -25.95 2.48
CA LEU A 74 108.29 -24.79 1.59
C LEU A 74 107.67 -25.14 0.22
N SER A 75 107.75 -26.40 -0.21
CA SER A 75 107.06 -26.88 -1.43
C SER A 75 105.56 -27.13 -1.24
N LEU A 76 105.09 -27.27 0.01
CA LEU A 76 103.67 -27.42 0.29
C LEU A 76 102.93 -26.09 0.12
N LYS A 77 101.68 -26.18 -0.33
CA LYS A 77 100.77 -25.04 -0.42
C LYS A 77 99.52 -25.27 0.42
N VAL A 78 99.06 -24.19 1.06
CA VAL A 78 97.75 -24.12 1.75
C VAL A 78 96.77 -23.47 0.80
N GLY A 79 95.77 -24.22 0.33
CA GLY A 79 94.93 -23.75 -0.79
C GLY A 79 95.76 -23.59 -2.07
N LYS A 80 95.50 -22.52 -2.83
CA LYS A 80 96.17 -22.25 -4.12
C LYS A 80 97.42 -21.39 -3.97
N THR A 81 97.40 -20.41 -3.06
CA THR A 81 98.50 -19.43 -2.92
C THR A 81 99.18 -19.41 -1.55
N GLY A 82 98.66 -20.15 -0.57
CA GLY A 82 99.20 -20.14 0.78
C GLY A 82 100.56 -20.83 0.92
N THR A 83 101.29 -20.43 1.94
CA THR A 83 102.66 -20.88 2.24
C THR A 83 102.76 -21.40 3.67
N TYR A 84 103.65 -22.35 3.89
CA TYR A 84 104.00 -22.80 5.23
C TYR A 84 105.23 -22.05 5.75
N TYR A 85 105.21 -21.75 7.04
CA TYR A 85 106.37 -21.32 7.79
C TYR A 85 106.38 -21.93 9.18
N VAL A 86 107.55 -21.97 9.81
CA VAL A 86 107.75 -22.55 11.14
C VAL A 86 108.32 -21.50 12.06
N LEU A 87 107.71 -21.37 13.23
CA LEU A 87 108.15 -20.50 14.31
C LEU A 87 108.80 -21.33 15.42
N ASP A 88 109.85 -20.77 16.03
CA ASP A 88 110.43 -21.31 17.24
C ASP A 88 109.55 -20.95 18.46
N ALA A 89 109.12 -21.97 19.19
CA ALA A 89 108.32 -21.84 20.40
C ALA A 89 109.13 -22.11 21.69
N ASN A 90 110.45 -22.24 21.61
CA ASN A 90 111.31 -22.37 22.79
C ASN A 90 111.35 -21.05 23.59
N PRO A 91 111.10 -21.07 24.91
CA PRO A 91 111.25 -19.88 25.75
C PRO A 91 112.70 -19.37 25.75
N GLY A 92 112.96 -18.21 25.14
CA GLY A 92 114.30 -17.66 25.03
C GLY A 92 114.43 -16.55 23.99
N LYS A 93 115.66 -16.19 23.62
CA LYS A 93 115.95 -15.14 22.62
C LYS A 93 115.41 -15.45 21.22
N ASP A 94 115.26 -16.73 20.89
CA ASP A 94 114.74 -17.17 19.60
C ASP A 94 113.20 -17.36 19.59
N TYR A 95 112.48 -17.10 20.69
CA TYR A 95 111.02 -17.21 20.72
C TYR A 95 110.36 -16.30 19.68
N GLY A 96 109.60 -16.88 18.75
CA GLY A 96 108.99 -16.17 17.62
C GLY A 96 109.92 -15.90 16.43
N LYS A 97 111.07 -16.58 16.38
CA LYS A 97 111.94 -16.61 15.20
C LYS A 97 111.39 -17.54 14.11
N LEU A 98 111.42 -17.07 12.86
CA LEU A 98 111.09 -17.90 11.70
C LEU A 98 112.23 -18.88 11.42
N LEU A 99 112.02 -20.15 11.74
CA LEU A 99 113.01 -21.21 11.50
C LEU A 99 112.99 -21.67 10.05
N ILE A 100 111.81 -21.77 9.46
CA ILE A 100 111.59 -22.16 8.07
C ILE A 100 110.59 -21.18 7.49
N ALA A 101 110.97 -20.37 6.51
CA ALA A 101 110.05 -19.45 5.85
C ALA A 101 110.56 -19.08 4.46
N ALA A 102 109.65 -18.86 3.50
CA ALA A 102 110.03 -18.39 2.18
C ALA A 102 110.57 -16.94 2.18
N LYS A 103 110.20 -16.14 3.20
CA LYS A 103 110.60 -14.73 3.37
C LYS A 103 110.87 -14.47 4.85
N LYS A 104 111.84 -13.59 5.15
CA LYS A 104 112.26 -13.23 6.53
C LYS A 104 112.73 -14.40 7.40
N GLU A 105 113.22 -15.49 6.80
CA GLU A 105 113.78 -16.63 7.53
C GLU A 105 114.94 -16.18 8.43
N GLY A 106 114.98 -16.71 9.65
CA GLY A 106 115.94 -16.34 10.69
C GLY A 106 115.62 -15.03 11.44
N GLN A 107 114.62 -14.25 11.01
CA GLN A 107 114.19 -13.03 11.73
C GLN A 107 113.19 -13.36 12.83
N ASN A 108 113.24 -12.61 13.93
CA ASN A 108 112.24 -12.67 14.98
C ASN A 108 111.06 -11.77 14.59
N VAL A 109 109.89 -12.38 14.38
CA VAL A 109 108.65 -11.73 13.94
C VAL A 109 107.60 -11.70 15.05
N LEU A 110 107.99 -11.94 16.30
CA LEU A 110 107.09 -11.95 17.45
C LEU A 110 106.28 -10.65 17.61
N LEU A 111 106.91 -9.51 17.27
CA LEU A 111 106.32 -8.18 17.36
C LEU A 111 105.68 -7.71 16.04
N ASP A 112 105.60 -8.56 15.01
CA ASP A 112 104.92 -8.21 13.77
C ASP A 112 103.43 -8.00 14.08
N LYS A 113 102.95 -6.78 13.79
CA LYS A 113 101.55 -6.41 14.01
C LYS A 113 100.73 -6.64 12.75
N SER A 114 99.51 -7.10 12.91
CA SER A 114 98.51 -7.07 11.86
C SER A 114 98.00 -5.64 11.64
N GLY A 115 97.26 -5.41 10.55
CA GLY A 115 96.72 -4.09 10.19
C GLY A 115 95.72 -3.50 11.20
N ASP A 116 95.23 -4.32 12.13
CA ASP A 116 94.41 -3.91 13.29
C ASP A 116 95.24 -3.67 14.57
N GLY A 117 96.58 -3.71 14.48
CA GLY A 117 97.51 -3.45 15.57
C GLY A 117 97.78 -4.65 16.49
N ARG A 118 97.15 -5.82 16.26
CA ARG A 118 97.37 -7.03 17.07
C ARG A 118 98.70 -7.71 16.75
N GLU A 119 99.38 -8.21 17.76
CA GLU A 119 100.60 -9.03 17.60
C GLU A 119 100.20 -10.47 17.23
N TYR A 120 99.89 -10.70 15.96
CA TYR A 120 99.27 -11.95 15.51
C TYR A 120 100.19 -13.17 15.66
N ILE A 121 101.52 -13.00 15.51
CA ILE A 121 102.51 -14.08 15.74
C ILE A 121 102.55 -14.50 17.21
N LYS A 122 102.44 -13.53 18.13
CA LYS A 122 102.36 -13.81 19.57
C LYS A 122 101.08 -14.59 19.91
N GLU A 123 99.96 -14.20 19.32
CA GLU A 123 98.68 -14.92 19.47
C GLU A 123 98.76 -16.37 18.95
N ILE A 124 99.47 -16.60 17.84
CA ILE A 124 99.74 -17.94 17.29
C ILE A 124 100.53 -18.80 18.29
N LEU A 125 101.62 -18.25 18.84
CA LEU A 125 102.49 -18.98 19.76
C LEU A 125 101.82 -19.25 21.12
N ASP A 126 101.01 -18.31 21.61
CA ASP A 126 100.26 -18.46 22.87
C ASP A 126 99.15 -19.52 22.74
N LYS A 127 98.44 -19.54 21.61
CA LYS A 127 97.36 -20.51 21.35
C LYS A 127 97.91 -21.91 21.03
N LYS A 128 99.10 -22.01 20.44
CA LYS A 128 99.81 -23.23 20.01
C LYS A 128 99.15 -24.03 18.91
N ASP A 129 97.82 -24.20 18.96
CA ASP A 129 97.00 -24.82 17.94
C ASP A 129 95.77 -23.96 17.66
N GLY A 130 95.37 -23.85 16.40
CA GLY A 130 94.12 -23.22 16.02
C GLY A 130 94.20 -22.42 14.72
N VAL A 131 93.26 -21.49 14.58
CA VAL A 131 93.18 -20.59 13.44
C VAL A 131 93.06 -19.16 13.94
N ILE A 132 93.78 -18.24 13.29
CA ILE A 132 93.57 -16.82 13.45
C ILE A 132 93.37 -16.16 12.09
N ARG A 133 92.58 -15.10 12.09
CA ARG A 133 92.40 -14.22 10.94
C ARG A 133 93.02 -12.87 11.22
N TYR A 134 93.79 -12.41 10.26
CA TYR A 134 94.51 -11.16 10.37
C TYR A 134 94.67 -10.51 9.00
N ARG A 135 94.81 -9.19 8.99
CA ARG A 135 95.17 -8.44 7.79
C ARG A 135 96.63 -8.04 7.90
N SER A 136 97.40 -8.09 6.82
CA SER A 136 98.80 -7.63 6.86
C SER A 136 98.85 -6.12 7.12
N SER A 137 99.76 -5.65 7.97
CA SER A 137 100.00 -4.21 8.17
C SER A 137 100.79 -3.56 7.04
N ALA A 138 101.40 -4.37 6.17
CA ALA A 138 102.29 -3.88 5.11
C ALA A 138 101.56 -3.10 4.01
N ASP A 139 100.27 -3.37 3.78
CA ASP A 139 99.46 -2.71 2.74
C ASP A 139 98.06 -2.37 3.25
N ALA A 140 97.70 -1.07 3.18
CA ALA A 140 96.36 -0.59 3.45
C ALA A 140 95.38 -1.17 2.40
N GLY A 141 94.58 -2.15 2.81
CA GLY A 141 93.64 -2.87 1.93
C GLY A 141 94.06 -4.30 1.58
N SER A 142 95.12 -4.84 2.21
CA SER A 142 95.50 -6.24 2.02
C SER A 142 94.34 -7.22 2.30
N PRO A 143 94.20 -8.31 1.53
CA PRO A 143 93.14 -9.29 1.76
C PRO A 143 93.29 -9.93 3.14
N GLU A 144 92.16 -10.28 3.76
CA GLU A 144 92.18 -11.01 5.03
C GLU A 144 92.92 -12.35 4.84
N ARG A 145 93.90 -12.59 5.70
CA ARG A 145 94.69 -13.82 5.76
C ARG A 145 94.19 -14.70 6.88
N MET A 146 94.32 -16.00 6.68
CA MET A 146 93.97 -17.05 7.62
C MET A 146 95.24 -17.85 7.89
N ALA A 147 95.78 -17.70 9.10
CA ALA A 147 96.86 -18.54 9.59
C ALA A 147 96.27 -19.68 10.40
N VAL A 148 96.42 -20.89 9.88
CA VAL A 148 96.18 -22.12 10.63
C VAL A 148 97.51 -22.59 11.17
N PHE A 149 97.58 -22.89 12.45
CA PHE A 149 98.81 -23.27 13.09
C PHE A 149 98.62 -24.46 14.01
N THR A 150 99.67 -25.26 14.10
CA THR A 150 99.72 -26.40 15.02
C THR A 150 101.10 -26.54 15.63
N SER A 151 101.12 -26.95 16.89
CA SER A 151 102.34 -27.19 17.63
C SER A 151 102.88 -28.58 17.34
N TYR A 152 104.18 -28.63 17.03
CA TYR A 152 104.92 -29.86 16.83
C TYR A 152 106.23 -29.78 17.61
N LYS A 153 106.32 -30.50 18.73
CA LYS A 153 107.43 -30.41 19.69
C LYS A 153 107.63 -28.95 20.14
N ASN A 154 108.76 -28.34 19.79
CA ASN A 154 109.10 -26.97 20.14
C ASN A 154 108.91 -26.00 18.97
N TRP A 155 108.27 -26.44 17.90
CA TRP A 155 107.97 -25.65 16.71
C TRP A 155 106.46 -25.40 16.62
N VAL A 156 106.08 -24.24 16.09
CA VAL A 156 104.70 -23.99 15.65
C VAL A 156 104.72 -23.86 14.14
N VAL A 157 104.09 -24.81 13.46
CA VAL A 157 103.98 -24.81 12.01
C VAL A 157 102.73 -24.06 11.63
N VAL A 158 102.90 -23.03 10.81
CA VAL A 158 101.83 -22.14 10.38
C VAL A 158 101.65 -22.29 8.88
N GLY A 159 100.45 -22.71 8.50
CA GLY A 159 99.95 -22.60 7.14
C GLY A 159 99.17 -21.29 6.98
N ASP A 160 99.68 -20.37 6.18
CA ASP A 160 99.09 -19.04 5.98
C ASP A 160 98.63 -18.86 4.53
N THR A 161 97.38 -18.47 4.37
CA THR A 161 96.70 -18.30 3.08
C THR A 161 95.67 -17.16 3.13
N TYR A 162 95.08 -16.79 2.00
CA TYR A 162 94.00 -15.82 1.98
C TYR A 162 92.66 -16.45 2.40
N ALA A 163 91.94 -15.81 3.32
CA ALA A 163 90.63 -16.27 3.81
C ALA A 163 89.58 -16.36 2.69
N ASP A 164 89.74 -15.55 1.63
CA ASP A 164 88.86 -15.58 0.47
C ASP A 164 89.02 -16.86 -0.38
N GLU A 165 90.14 -17.57 -0.35
CA GLU A 165 90.32 -18.81 -1.12
C GLU A 165 89.38 -19.94 -0.67
N PHE A 166 89.12 -20.03 0.63
CA PHE A 166 88.20 -21.03 1.19
C PHE A 166 86.75 -20.56 1.19
N THR A 167 86.52 -19.24 1.20
CA THR A 167 85.17 -18.68 1.25
C THR A 167 84.58 -18.37 -0.13
N HIS A 168 85.37 -18.35 -1.21
CA HIS A 168 84.87 -18.06 -2.57
C HIS A 168 83.84 -19.09 -3.06
N GLU A 169 84.12 -20.39 -2.90
CA GLU A 169 83.18 -21.46 -3.27
C GLU A 169 81.92 -21.44 -2.38
N ALA A 170 82.09 -21.16 -1.08
CA ALA A 170 81.01 -20.99 -0.12
C ALA A 170 80.09 -19.83 -0.49
N ARG A 171 80.67 -18.67 -0.81
CA ARG A 171 79.95 -17.44 -1.19
C ARG A 171 79.20 -17.65 -2.51
N ALA A 172 79.80 -18.36 -3.48
CA ALA A 172 79.14 -18.68 -4.74
C ALA A 172 77.93 -19.61 -4.55
N LEU A 173 78.07 -20.68 -3.75
CA LEU A 173 76.97 -21.59 -3.43
C LEU A 173 75.88 -20.89 -2.63
N ARG A 174 76.25 -20.09 -1.62
CA ARG A 174 75.33 -19.26 -0.84
C ARG A 174 74.57 -18.29 -1.73
N ASN A 175 75.25 -17.57 -2.63
CA ASN A 175 74.59 -16.61 -3.51
C ASN A 175 73.66 -17.30 -4.51
N ARG A 176 74.05 -18.46 -5.07
CA ARG A 176 73.18 -19.26 -5.95
C ARG A 176 71.94 -19.78 -5.22
N SER A 177 72.12 -20.32 -4.01
CA SER A 177 71.01 -20.75 -3.17
C SER A 177 70.13 -19.57 -2.80
N ALA A 178 70.67 -18.42 -2.40
CA ALA A 178 69.90 -17.21 -2.11
C ALA A 178 69.11 -16.69 -3.32
N MET A 179 69.66 -16.77 -4.53
CA MET A 179 68.96 -16.35 -5.76
C MET A 179 67.83 -17.31 -6.16
N SER A 180 68.05 -18.63 -6.13
CA SER A 180 66.99 -19.60 -6.43
C SER A 180 65.87 -19.51 -5.39
N ALA A 181 66.27 -19.30 -4.16
CA ALA A 181 65.41 -19.12 -3.02
C ALA A 181 64.54 -17.84 -3.19
N LEU A 182 65.13 -16.71 -3.57
CA LEU A 182 64.42 -15.48 -3.89
C LEU A 182 63.43 -15.65 -5.05
N ALA A 183 63.82 -16.38 -6.10
CA ALA A 183 62.96 -16.65 -7.24
C ALA A 183 61.70 -17.45 -6.84
N VAL A 184 61.85 -18.51 -6.03
CA VAL A 184 60.73 -19.29 -5.49
C VAL A 184 59.80 -18.41 -4.66
N LEU A 185 60.38 -17.53 -3.83
CA LEU A 185 59.62 -16.62 -2.99
C LEU A 185 58.78 -15.64 -3.83
N LEU A 186 59.34 -15.07 -4.89
CA LEU A 186 58.62 -14.17 -5.80
C LEU A 186 57.51 -14.89 -6.56
N ILE A 187 57.74 -16.13 -7.01
CA ILE A 187 56.71 -16.95 -7.68
C ILE A 187 55.56 -17.23 -6.72
N LEU A 188 55.87 -17.65 -5.49
CA LEU A 188 54.85 -17.97 -4.49
C LEU A 188 54.06 -16.72 -4.07
N ALA A 189 54.72 -15.56 -4.00
CA ALA A 189 54.07 -14.27 -3.79
C ALA A 189 53.10 -13.91 -4.90
N ALA A 190 53.52 -14.05 -6.16
CA ALA A 190 52.68 -13.78 -7.32
C ALA A 190 51.47 -14.71 -7.39
N LEU A 191 51.67 -16.00 -7.07
CA LEU A 191 50.62 -17.01 -7.04
C LEU A 191 49.61 -16.72 -5.92
N LEU A 192 50.07 -16.42 -4.70
CA LEU A 192 49.21 -16.01 -3.58
C LEU A 192 48.41 -14.75 -3.91
N TYR A 193 49.06 -13.73 -4.49
CA TYR A 193 48.39 -12.52 -4.93
C TYR A 193 47.29 -12.82 -5.96
N ALA A 194 47.58 -13.66 -6.96
CA ALA A 194 46.61 -14.06 -7.98
C ALA A 194 45.42 -14.83 -7.38
N VAL A 195 45.68 -15.77 -6.46
CA VAL A 195 44.65 -16.54 -5.77
C VAL A 195 43.77 -15.63 -4.91
N ILE A 196 44.34 -14.78 -4.07
CA ILE A 196 43.59 -13.85 -3.20
C ILE A 196 42.79 -12.85 -4.06
N ARG A 197 43.38 -12.34 -5.15
CA ARG A 197 42.69 -11.42 -6.06
C ARG A 197 41.47 -12.08 -6.69
N LYS A 198 41.60 -13.32 -7.19
CA LYS A 198 40.53 -14.06 -7.87
C LYS A 198 39.45 -14.56 -6.90
N THR A 199 39.85 -15.03 -5.71
CA THR A 199 38.93 -15.69 -4.77
C THR A 199 38.28 -14.74 -3.77
N VAL A 200 38.93 -13.62 -3.42
CA VAL A 200 38.45 -12.67 -2.40
C VAL A 200 38.17 -11.30 -3.00
N SER A 201 39.18 -10.66 -3.61
CA SER A 201 39.07 -9.23 -3.97
C SER A 201 38.07 -8.98 -5.10
N HIS A 202 38.06 -9.83 -6.14
CA HIS A 202 37.16 -9.67 -7.28
C HIS A 202 35.68 -9.90 -6.91
N PRO A 203 35.31 -10.99 -6.19
CA PRO A 203 33.94 -11.16 -5.71
C PRO A 203 33.46 -10.07 -4.75
N LEU A 204 34.31 -9.59 -3.84
CA LEU A 204 33.95 -8.48 -2.96
C LEU A 204 33.73 -7.17 -3.75
N ALA A 205 34.52 -6.93 -4.80
CA ALA A 205 34.28 -5.81 -5.70
C ALA A 205 32.96 -5.95 -6.48
N GLN A 206 32.57 -7.17 -6.87
CA GLN A 206 31.26 -7.43 -7.48
C GLN A 206 30.12 -7.18 -6.49
N ALA A 207 30.23 -7.68 -5.26
CA ALA A 207 29.26 -7.42 -4.19
C ALA A 207 29.09 -5.91 -3.93
N ALA A 208 30.20 -5.16 -3.85
CA ALA A 208 30.16 -3.71 -3.68
C ALA A 208 29.54 -2.97 -4.87
N ARG A 209 29.74 -3.45 -6.10
CA ARG A 209 29.08 -2.89 -7.30
C ARG A 209 27.58 -3.17 -7.28
N LEU A 210 27.17 -4.40 -6.98
CA LEU A 210 25.77 -4.79 -6.89
C LEU A 210 25.04 -3.98 -5.80
N ALA A 211 25.65 -3.84 -4.62
CA ALA A 211 25.10 -3.03 -3.54
C ALA A 211 24.93 -1.54 -3.94
N ARG A 212 25.89 -0.96 -4.67
CA ARG A 212 25.77 0.41 -5.20
C ARG A 212 24.64 0.53 -6.22
N GLN A 213 24.48 -0.45 -7.11
CA GLN A 213 23.42 -0.45 -8.11
C GLN A 213 22.02 -0.52 -7.46
N ILE A 214 21.87 -1.40 -6.46
CA ILE A 214 20.65 -1.49 -5.63
C ILE A 214 20.40 -0.15 -4.93
N ALA A 215 21.43 0.47 -4.34
CA ALA A 215 21.31 1.77 -3.68
C ALA A 215 20.91 2.91 -4.62
N THR A 216 21.29 2.83 -5.90
CA THR A 216 20.85 3.78 -6.94
C THR A 216 19.47 3.45 -7.55
N GLY A 217 18.78 2.43 -7.00
CA GLY A 217 17.43 2.06 -7.40
C GLY A 217 17.34 0.99 -8.50
N ASP A 218 18.45 0.42 -8.98
CA ASP A 218 18.39 -0.70 -9.92
C ASP A 218 18.20 -2.03 -9.18
N LEU A 219 16.95 -2.46 -9.10
CA LEU A 219 16.55 -3.68 -8.41
C LEU A 219 16.39 -4.88 -9.37
N MET A 220 16.74 -4.72 -10.65
CA MET A 220 16.69 -5.81 -11.64
C MET A 220 17.96 -6.66 -11.63
N ILE A 221 19.09 -6.08 -11.23
CA ILE A 221 20.40 -6.74 -11.33
C ILE A 221 20.52 -7.84 -10.28
N ARG A 222 21.02 -9.01 -10.72
CA ARG A 222 21.33 -10.16 -9.86
C ARG A 222 22.72 -10.68 -10.19
N LEU A 223 23.41 -11.18 -9.18
CA LEU A 223 24.66 -11.92 -9.35
C LEU A 223 24.44 -13.39 -9.00
N GLU A 224 24.45 -14.27 -9.99
CA GLU A 224 24.45 -15.70 -9.74
C GLU A 224 25.80 -16.13 -9.16
N THR A 225 25.75 -16.94 -8.10
CA THR A 225 26.94 -17.45 -7.43
C THR A 225 26.76 -18.93 -7.10
N ASN A 226 27.74 -19.74 -7.52
CA ASN A 226 27.82 -21.15 -7.14
C ASN A 226 28.73 -21.34 -5.90
N ARG A 227 29.15 -20.25 -5.25
CA ARG A 227 30.01 -20.30 -4.07
C ARG A 227 29.20 -20.64 -2.83
N GLN A 228 29.77 -21.46 -1.96
CA GLN A 228 29.19 -21.86 -0.68
C GLN A 228 29.93 -21.27 0.53
N ASP A 229 30.95 -20.44 0.28
CA ASP A 229 31.70 -19.72 1.32
C ASP A 229 30.98 -18.45 1.78
N GLU A 230 31.57 -17.72 2.73
CA GLU A 230 31.01 -16.49 3.33
C GLU A 230 30.77 -15.41 2.28
N ILE A 231 31.58 -15.37 1.21
CA ILE A 231 31.40 -14.46 0.08
C ILE A 231 30.16 -14.86 -0.74
N GLY A 232 29.97 -16.16 -0.99
CA GLY A 232 28.75 -16.68 -1.59
C GLY A 232 27.51 -16.29 -0.79
N GLN A 233 27.55 -16.49 0.53
CA GLN A 233 26.45 -16.11 1.43
C GLN A 233 26.17 -14.59 1.40
N LEU A 234 27.22 -13.75 1.36
CA LEU A 234 27.09 -12.30 1.21
C LEU A 234 26.39 -11.92 -0.11
N LEU A 235 26.80 -12.51 -1.22
CA LEU A 235 26.18 -12.26 -2.54
C LEU A 235 24.71 -12.69 -2.55
N THR A 236 24.39 -13.84 -1.98
CA THR A 236 23.01 -14.31 -1.82
C THR A 236 22.19 -13.33 -0.97
N ALA A 237 22.72 -12.86 0.15
CA ALA A 237 22.03 -11.89 1.01
C ALA A 237 21.74 -10.57 0.28
N ILE A 238 22.69 -10.03 -0.51
CA ILE A 238 22.49 -8.82 -1.31
C ILE A 238 21.41 -9.03 -2.38
N ASN A 239 21.40 -10.19 -3.06
CA ASN A 239 20.34 -10.54 -4.01
C ASN A 239 18.96 -10.60 -3.33
N SER A 240 18.87 -11.18 -2.13
CA SER A 240 17.63 -11.24 -1.35
C SER A 240 17.14 -9.84 -0.95
N ILE A 241 18.03 -8.93 -0.57
CA ILE A 241 17.69 -7.53 -0.31
C ILE A 241 17.12 -6.88 -1.57
N GLY A 242 17.79 -7.05 -2.71
CA GLY A 242 17.33 -6.51 -4.00
C GLY A 242 15.95 -7.03 -4.41
N LEU A 243 15.68 -8.33 -4.20
CA LEU A 243 14.38 -8.95 -4.48
C LEU A 243 13.28 -8.47 -3.52
N GLY A 244 13.58 -8.41 -2.22
CA GLY A 244 12.64 -7.91 -1.22
C GLY A 244 12.22 -6.47 -1.49
N LEU A 245 13.18 -5.58 -1.80
CA LEU A 245 12.90 -4.21 -2.20
C LEU A 245 12.10 -4.14 -3.50
N ALA A 246 12.42 -4.97 -4.50
CA ALA A 246 11.68 -5.00 -5.76
C ALA A 246 10.21 -5.35 -5.54
N ASN A 247 9.93 -6.35 -4.70
CA ASN A 247 8.58 -6.75 -4.32
C ASN A 247 7.83 -5.65 -3.56
N VAL A 248 8.51 -4.92 -2.65
CA VAL A 248 7.91 -3.78 -1.95
C VAL A 248 7.52 -2.68 -2.94
N VAL A 249 8.44 -2.29 -3.84
CA VAL A 249 8.18 -1.29 -4.89
C VAL A 249 7.04 -1.71 -5.80
N TRP A 250 7.00 -2.98 -6.22
CA TRP A 250 5.92 -3.51 -7.05
C TRP A 250 4.55 -3.45 -6.34
N ASN A 251 4.49 -3.83 -5.06
CA ASN A 251 3.26 -3.72 -4.27
C ASN A 251 2.79 -2.26 -4.12
N ILE A 252 3.72 -1.32 -3.91
CA ILE A 252 3.37 0.11 -3.82
C ILE A 252 2.83 0.60 -5.16
N ARG A 253 3.48 0.29 -6.29
CA ARG A 253 3.01 0.69 -7.64
C ARG A 253 1.61 0.17 -7.96
N ASN A 254 1.32 -1.08 -7.61
CA ASN A 254 0.00 -1.64 -7.81
C ASN A 254 -1.02 -0.98 -6.86
N GLY A 255 -0.65 -0.77 -5.60
CA GLY A 255 -1.51 -0.09 -4.62
C GLY A 255 -1.84 1.34 -5.02
N THR A 256 -0.88 2.10 -5.53
CA THR A 256 -1.10 3.47 -6.03
C THR A 256 -1.97 3.49 -7.29
N GLU A 257 -1.83 2.52 -8.18
CA GLU A 257 -2.71 2.39 -9.35
C GLU A 257 -4.16 2.08 -8.93
N THR A 258 -4.36 1.13 -8.01
CA THR A 258 -5.69 0.84 -7.44
C THR A 258 -6.27 2.08 -6.76
N LEU A 259 -5.47 2.80 -5.97
CA LEU A 259 -5.89 4.04 -5.33
C LEU A 259 -6.25 5.13 -6.34
N ALA A 260 -5.50 5.27 -7.43
CA ALA A 260 -5.80 6.22 -8.50
C ALA A 260 -7.14 5.90 -9.18
N THR A 261 -7.41 4.63 -9.46
CA THR A 261 -8.70 4.19 -10.02
C THR A 261 -9.85 4.47 -9.06
N ALA A 262 -9.72 4.07 -7.79
CA ALA A 262 -10.73 4.35 -6.77
C ALA A 262 -10.97 5.86 -6.58
N THR A 263 -9.93 6.68 -6.62
CA THR A 263 -10.05 8.14 -6.53
C THR A 263 -10.83 8.71 -7.72
N LYS A 264 -10.60 8.22 -8.94
CA LYS A 264 -11.38 8.63 -10.13
C LYS A 264 -12.86 8.27 -9.99
N GLU A 265 -13.17 7.08 -9.45
CA GLU A 265 -14.55 6.67 -9.18
C GLU A 265 -15.22 7.59 -8.15
N ILE A 266 -14.51 7.98 -7.09
CA ILE A 266 -15.03 8.94 -6.09
C ILE A 266 -15.26 10.32 -6.73
N VAL A 267 -14.35 10.80 -7.57
CA VAL A 267 -14.52 12.09 -8.28
C VAL A 267 -15.78 12.06 -9.16
N ALA A 268 -15.99 10.99 -9.93
CA ALA A 268 -17.19 10.83 -10.74
C ALA A 268 -18.46 10.75 -9.87
N GLY A 269 -18.40 10.03 -8.75
CA GLY A 269 -19.48 9.96 -7.77
C GLY A 269 -19.84 11.32 -7.15
N ASN A 270 -18.84 12.14 -6.81
CA ASN A 270 -19.03 13.49 -6.30
C ASN A 270 -19.65 14.43 -7.34
N GLN A 271 -19.22 14.35 -8.60
CA GLN A 271 -19.83 15.14 -9.68
C GLN A 271 -21.32 14.80 -9.85
N TYR A 272 -21.64 13.51 -9.79
CA TYR A 272 -23.02 13.06 -9.83
C TYR A 272 -23.83 13.54 -8.60
N LEU A 273 -23.25 13.50 -7.40
CA LEU A 273 -23.87 14.03 -6.19
C LEU A 273 -24.10 15.55 -6.27
N SER A 274 -23.16 16.30 -6.82
CA SER A 274 -23.29 17.75 -7.08
C SER A 274 -24.50 18.03 -7.95
N SER A 275 -24.59 17.37 -9.10
CA SER A 275 -25.70 17.55 -10.05
C SER A 275 -27.06 17.21 -9.42
N ARG A 276 -27.13 16.13 -8.63
CA ARG A 276 -28.36 15.78 -7.89
C ARG A 276 -28.72 16.81 -6.82
N THR A 277 -27.73 17.37 -6.14
CA THR A 277 -27.94 18.38 -5.09
C THR A 277 -28.47 19.68 -5.71
N GLU A 278 -27.94 20.10 -6.86
CA GLU A 278 -28.46 21.23 -7.64
C GLU A 278 -29.90 20.99 -8.12
N GLN A 279 -30.18 19.80 -8.69
CA GLN A 279 -31.53 19.44 -9.12
C GLN A 279 -32.52 19.43 -7.94
N GLN A 280 -32.09 18.94 -6.78
CA GLN A 280 -32.88 18.94 -5.55
C GLN A 280 -33.16 20.37 -5.07
N ALA A 281 -32.17 21.26 -5.12
CA ALA A 281 -32.37 22.67 -4.80
C ALA A 281 -33.42 23.33 -5.70
N HIS A 282 -33.37 23.07 -7.02
CA HIS A 282 -34.39 23.55 -7.95
C HIS A 282 -35.79 23.00 -7.61
N SER A 283 -35.89 21.70 -7.32
CA SER A 283 -37.18 21.08 -6.97
C SER A 283 -37.75 21.63 -5.66
N LEU A 284 -36.88 21.95 -4.68
CA LEU A 284 -37.28 22.58 -3.43
C LEU A 284 -37.76 24.01 -3.66
N GLN A 285 -37.12 24.78 -4.53
CA GLN A 285 -37.56 26.13 -4.91
C GLN A 285 -38.96 26.12 -5.53
N ASP A 286 -39.21 25.22 -6.48
CA ASP A 286 -40.52 25.08 -7.13
C ASP A 286 -41.60 24.62 -6.14
N THR A 287 -41.25 23.69 -5.25
CA THR A 287 -42.16 23.22 -4.20
C THR A 287 -42.49 24.35 -3.23
N ALA A 288 -41.49 25.13 -2.78
CA ALA A 288 -41.71 26.27 -1.90
C ALA A 288 -42.65 27.32 -2.54
N SER A 289 -42.43 27.65 -3.82
CA SER A 289 -43.31 28.58 -4.55
C SER A 289 -44.74 28.05 -4.67
N THR A 290 -44.91 26.75 -4.94
CA THR A 290 -46.25 26.12 -4.99
C THR A 290 -46.93 26.14 -3.61
N MET A 291 -46.16 25.95 -2.53
CA MET A 291 -46.69 26.03 -1.17
C MET A 291 -47.08 27.45 -0.77
N GLU A 292 -46.37 28.48 -1.24
CA GLU A 292 -46.77 29.88 -1.06
C GLU A 292 -48.10 30.18 -1.78
N GLU A 293 -48.25 29.73 -3.03
CA GLU A 293 -49.50 29.87 -3.78
C GLU A 293 -50.65 29.13 -3.07
N MET A 294 -50.43 27.89 -2.65
CA MET A 294 -51.41 27.10 -1.91
C MET A 294 -51.80 27.76 -0.58
N THR A 295 -50.84 28.34 0.14
CA THR A 295 -51.11 29.10 1.37
C THR A 295 -52.03 30.28 1.09
N SER A 296 -51.78 31.01 -0.02
CA SER A 296 -52.60 32.13 -0.45
C SER A 296 -54.04 31.68 -0.76
N THR A 297 -54.20 30.63 -1.56
CA THR A 297 -55.52 30.09 -1.95
C THR A 297 -56.31 29.58 -0.74
N VAL A 298 -55.67 28.88 0.20
CA VAL A 298 -56.35 28.41 1.43
C VAL A 298 -56.80 29.58 2.30
N LYS A 299 -55.98 30.64 2.40
CA LYS A 299 -56.34 31.85 3.14
C LYS A 299 -57.49 32.60 2.49
N GLU A 300 -57.50 32.68 1.15
CA GLU A 300 -58.59 33.28 0.38
C GLU A 300 -59.88 32.46 0.53
N ASN A 301 -59.82 31.13 0.45
CA ASN A 301 -60.96 30.25 0.70
C ASN A 301 -61.55 30.48 2.10
N ALA A 302 -60.71 30.51 3.13
CA ALA A 302 -61.18 30.77 4.49
C ALA A 302 -61.90 32.13 4.61
N ALA A 303 -61.38 33.17 3.96
CA ALA A 303 -62.01 34.49 3.93
C ALA A 303 -63.35 34.48 3.16
N ASN A 304 -63.39 33.80 2.01
CA ASN A 304 -64.59 33.66 1.19
C ASN A 304 -65.69 32.88 1.93
N THR A 305 -65.32 31.86 2.69
CA THR A 305 -66.25 31.09 3.53
C THR A 305 -66.91 31.96 4.61
N VAL A 306 -66.13 32.84 5.27
CA VAL A 306 -66.68 33.79 6.25
C VAL A 306 -67.65 34.77 5.59
N GLN A 307 -67.31 35.29 4.41
CA GLN A 307 -68.22 36.18 3.66
C GLN A 307 -69.49 35.46 3.21
N ALA A 308 -69.38 34.24 2.69
CA ALA A 308 -70.51 33.42 2.26
C ALA A 308 -71.44 33.07 3.43
N ASN A 309 -70.88 32.75 4.60
CA ASN A 309 -71.64 32.52 5.84
C ASN A 309 -72.46 33.77 6.23
N GLN A 310 -71.84 34.95 6.22
CA GLN A 310 -72.54 36.20 6.52
C GLN A 310 -73.67 36.50 5.53
N LEU A 311 -73.47 36.20 4.24
CA LEU A 311 -74.49 36.34 3.21
C LEU A 311 -75.64 35.36 3.43
N ALA A 312 -75.35 34.12 3.80
CA ALA A 312 -76.35 33.11 4.14
C ALA A 312 -77.19 33.53 5.36
N ILE A 313 -76.57 34.03 6.43
CA ILE A 313 -77.28 34.58 7.60
C ILE A 313 -78.23 35.72 7.18
N THR A 314 -77.75 36.64 6.35
CA THR A 314 -78.55 37.78 5.87
C THR A 314 -79.74 37.30 5.01
N ALA A 315 -79.51 36.35 4.10
CA ALA A 315 -80.57 35.75 3.29
C ALA A 315 -81.60 35.01 4.14
N SER A 316 -81.17 34.30 5.19
CA SER A 316 -82.05 33.62 6.14
C SER A 316 -82.96 34.62 6.87
N GLN A 317 -82.41 35.75 7.33
CA GLN A 317 -83.19 36.82 7.97
C GLN A 317 -84.25 37.40 7.03
N VAL A 318 -83.90 37.61 5.76
CA VAL A 318 -84.85 38.09 4.74
C VAL A 318 -85.95 37.07 4.49
N ALA A 319 -85.62 35.78 4.36
CA ALA A 319 -86.60 34.71 4.18
C ALA A 319 -87.54 34.58 5.40
N VAL A 320 -87.02 34.63 6.63
CA VAL A 320 -87.84 34.64 7.87
C VAL A 320 -88.79 35.85 7.89
N LYS A 321 -88.31 37.04 7.49
CA LYS A 321 -89.17 38.22 7.39
C LYS A 321 -90.23 38.06 6.29
N GLY A 322 -89.88 37.47 5.15
CA GLY A 322 -90.80 37.12 4.07
C GLY A 322 -91.92 36.18 4.55
N GLY A 323 -91.55 35.11 5.27
CA GLY A 323 -92.50 34.17 5.87
C GLY A 323 -93.48 34.85 6.82
N LYS A 324 -93.03 35.81 7.65
CA LYS A 324 -93.92 36.62 8.52
C LYS A 324 -94.94 37.43 7.73
N VAL A 325 -94.51 38.10 6.66
CA VAL A 325 -95.40 38.89 5.79
C VAL A 325 -96.44 37.98 5.11
N VAL A 326 -96.01 36.81 4.62
CA VAL A 326 -96.92 35.82 4.03
C VAL A 326 -97.94 35.30 5.05
N ALA A 327 -97.52 35.08 6.31
CA ALA A 327 -98.43 34.69 7.39
C ALA A 327 -99.47 35.79 7.71
N GLU A 328 -99.07 37.07 7.72
CA GLU A 328 -100.00 38.20 7.89
C GLU A 328 -101.01 38.29 6.73
N VAL A 329 -100.57 38.09 5.49
CA VAL A 329 -101.45 38.04 4.32
C VAL A 329 -102.42 36.86 4.40
N SER A 330 -101.97 35.69 4.86
CA SER A 330 -102.82 34.51 5.05
C SER A 330 -103.93 34.78 6.07
N ASN A 331 -103.58 35.39 7.21
CA ASN A 331 -104.56 35.81 8.24
C ASN A 331 -105.59 36.81 7.68
N THR A 332 -105.14 37.73 6.83
CA THR A 332 -106.02 38.70 6.16
C THR A 332 -106.96 38.01 5.17
N MET A 333 -106.47 37.07 4.36
CA MET A 333 -107.31 36.28 3.43
C MET A 333 -108.36 35.44 4.17
N ASN A 334 -108.00 34.84 5.30
CA ASN A 334 -108.94 34.12 6.17
C ASN A 334 -110.03 35.04 6.72
N SER A 335 -109.65 36.24 7.16
CA SER A 335 -110.59 37.25 7.64
C SER A 335 -111.54 37.70 6.52
N ILE A 336 -111.02 37.99 5.31
CA ILE A 336 -111.83 38.33 4.14
C ILE A 336 -112.80 37.19 3.80
N ASN A 337 -112.33 35.93 3.79
CA ASN A 337 -113.21 34.78 3.53
C ASN A 337 -114.38 34.73 4.52
N GLN A 338 -114.10 34.93 5.81
CA GLN A 338 -115.13 34.95 6.85
C GLN A 338 -116.12 36.11 6.66
N PHE A 339 -115.64 37.30 6.32
CA PHE A 339 -116.50 38.45 6.02
C PHE A 339 -117.34 38.23 4.76
N SER A 340 -116.78 37.68 3.69
CA SER A 340 -117.52 37.37 2.46
C SER A 340 -118.64 36.36 2.71
N ARG A 341 -118.43 35.33 3.54
CA ARG A 341 -119.49 34.38 3.94
C ARG A 341 -120.63 35.08 4.69
N LYS A 342 -120.30 35.98 5.64
CA LYS A 342 -121.32 36.79 6.34
C LYS A 342 -122.13 37.65 5.37
N ILE A 343 -121.50 38.19 4.32
CA ILE A 343 -122.23 38.94 3.28
C ILE A 343 -123.20 38.02 2.53
N VAL A 344 -122.80 36.80 2.15
CA VAL A 344 -123.71 35.83 1.52
C VAL A 344 -124.94 35.57 2.39
N ASP A 345 -124.75 35.41 3.70
CA ASP A 345 -125.85 35.21 4.65
C ASP A 345 -126.80 36.43 4.69
N ILE A 346 -126.25 37.65 4.74
CA ILE A 346 -127.03 38.90 4.73
C ILE A 346 -127.82 39.04 3.42
N ILE A 347 -127.20 38.76 2.28
CA ILE A 347 -127.87 38.81 0.97
C ILE A 347 -129.00 37.77 0.90
N GLY A 348 -128.82 36.59 1.50
CA GLY A 348 -129.89 35.61 1.65
C GLY A 348 -131.10 36.12 2.45
N VAL A 349 -130.85 36.90 3.51
CA VAL A 349 -131.92 37.58 4.26
C VAL A 349 -132.61 38.65 3.40
N ILE A 350 -131.85 39.44 2.63
CA ILE A 350 -132.42 40.48 1.74
C ILE A 350 -133.30 39.85 0.65
N ASP A 351 -132.86 38.77 0.01
CA ASP A 351 -133.69 38.04 -0.99
C ASP A 351 -134.97 37.49 -0.35
N SER A 352 -134.87 36.99 0.89
CA SER A 352 -136.04 36.53 1.67
C SER A 352 -137.01 37.67 1.98
N ILE A 353 -136.52 38.86 2.35
CA ILE A 353 -137.34 40.07 2.57
C ILE A 353 -137.99 40.53 1.26
N ALA A 354 -137.25 40.52 0.16
CA ALA A 354 -137.77 40.87 -1.16
C ALA A 354 -138.88 39.90 -1.59
N PHE A 355 -138.70 38.60 -1.36
CA PHE A 355 -139.74 37.59 -1.61
C PHE A 355 -140.99 37.83 -0.76
N GLN A 356 -140.83 38.05 0.56
CA GLN A 356 -141.93 38.37 1.45
C GLN A 356 -142.68 39.64 1.01
N THR A 357 -141.95 40.69 0.62
CA THR A 357 -142.50 41.96 0.11
C THR A 357 -143.28 41.76 -1.18
N ASN A 358 -142.79 40.92 -2.09
CA ASN A 358 -143.47 40.57 -3.35
C ASN A 358 -144.80 39.83 -3.08
N ILE A 359 -144.85 38.93 -2.08
CA ILE A 359 -146.09 38.25 -1.66
C ILE A 359 -147.07 39.24 -0.99
N LEU A 360 -146.59 40.10 -0.09
CA LEU A 360 -147.38 41.16 0.54
C LEU A 360 -147.99 42.11 -0.50
N ALA A 361 -147.20 42.54 -1.48
CA ALA A 361 -147.64 43.42 -2.55
C ALA A 361 -148.65 42.74 -3.49
N LEU A 362 -148.47 41.45 -3.79
CA LEU A 362 -149.46 40.65 -4.52
C LEU A 362 -150.79 40.58 -3.76
N ASN A 363 -150.75 40.28 -2.45
CA ASN A 363 -151.96 40.26 -1.61
C ASN A 363 -152.66 41.63 -1.59
N ALA A 364 -151.90 42.71 -1.47
CA ALA A 364 -152.44 44.07 -1.53
C ALA A 364 -153.04 44.43 -2.90
N ALA A 365 -152.42 44.00 -4.01
CA ALA A 365 -152.95 44.21 -5.35
C ALA A 365 -154.27 43.45 -5.57
N VAL A 366 -154.38 42.23 -5.03
CA VAL A 366 -155.62 41.43 -5.05
C VAL A 366 -156.73 42.12 -4.25
N GLU A 367 -156.44 42.60 -3.04
CA GLU A 367 -157.44 43.29 -2.20
C GLU A 367 -157.86 44.64 -2.82
N ALA A 368 -156.92 45.37 -3.46
CA ALA A 368 -157.21 46.59 -4.20
C ALA A 368 -158.10 46.33 -5.44
N ALA A 369 -157.89 45.23 -6.17
CA ALA A 369 -158.77 44.82 -7.27
C ALA A 369 -160.18 44.44 -6.78
N ARG A 370 -160.28 43.89 -5.56
CA ARG A 370 -161.55 43.55 -4.90
C ARG A 370 -162.39 44.77 -4.50
N ALA A 371 -161.73 45.90 -4.21
CA ALA A 371 -162.38 47.17 -3.86
C ALA A 371 -162.88 48.01 -5.06
N GLY A 372 -162.72 47.54 -6.31
CA GLY A 372 -163.24 48.20 -7.50
C GLY A 372 -162.61 49.57 -7.80
N GLU A 373 -163.41 50.56 -8.25
CA GLU A 373 -162.92 51.91 -8.62
C GLU A 373 -162.25 52.66 -7.44
N GLN A 374 -162.63 52.39 -6.18
CA GLN A 374 -162.03 53.02 -4.99
C GLN A 374 -160.62 52.50 -4.67
N GLY A 375 -160.27 51.29 -5.14
CA GLY A 375 -158.98 50.64 -4.89
C GLY A 375 -157.91 50.95 -5.94
N ARG A 376 -158.25 51.71 -7.00
CA ARG A 376 -157.41 51.90 -8.19
C ARG A 376 -156.05 52.53 -7.89
N GLY A 377 -156.00 53.51 -6.98
CA GLY A 377 -154.75 54.10 -6.50
C GLY A 377 -153.87 53.13 -5.70
N PHE A 378 -154.49 52.31 -4.83
CA PHE A 378 -153.80 51.28 -4.06
C PHE A 378 -153.26 50.15 -4.94
N ALA A 379 -153.98 49.76 -6.01
CA ALA A 379 -153.54 48.73 -6.95
C ALA A 379 -152.25 49.16 -7.70
N VAL A 380 -152.13 50.44 -8.07
CA VAL A 380 -150.92 50.98 -8.71
C VAL A 380 -149.74 50.96 -7.74
N VAL A 381 -149.94 51.41 -6.49
CA VAL A 381 -148.89 51.35 -5.46
C VAL A 381 -148.46 49.91 -5.17
N ALA A 382 -149.40 48.98 -5.05
CA ALA A 382 -149.11 47.56 -4.85
C ALA A 382 -148.34 46.95 -6.04
N GLY A 383 -148.68 47.34 -7.28
CA GLY A 383 -147.92 46.97 -8.48
C GLY A 383 -146.47 47.50 -8.47
N GLU A 384 -146.29 48.76 -8.06
CA GLU A 384 -144.96 49.38 -7.96
C GLU A 384 -144.11 48.74 -6.84
N VAL A 385 -144.69 48.48 -5.66
CA VAL A 385 -144.01 47.76 -4.57
C VAL A 385 -143.63 46.35 -5.00
N ARG A 386 -144.50 45.66 -5.76
CA ARG A 386 -144.20 44.34 -6.30
C ARG A 386 -143.04 44.37 -7.29
N ASN A 387 -143.04 45.36 -8.21
CA ASN A 387 -141.94 45.55 -9.16
C ASN A 387 -140.62 45.83 -8.43
N LEU A 388 -140.64 46.70 -7.42
CA LEU A 388 -139.47 47.01 -6.59
C LEU A 388 -138.96 45.78 -5.84
N ALA A 389 -139.86 44.93 -5.32
CA ALA A 389 -139.50 43.68 -4.66
C ALA A 389 -138.86 42.68 -5.63
N GLN A 390 -139.40 42.53 -6.85
CA GLN A 390 -138.78 41.70 -7.89
C GLN A 390 -137.40 42.22 -8.31
N ARG A 391 -137.25 43.55 -8.48
CA ARG A 391 -135.96 44.20 -8.76
C ARG A 391 -134.96 43.98 -7.62
N SER A 392 -135.41 44.06 -6.37
CA SER A 392 -134.56 43.83 -5.18
C SER A 392 -134.09 42.38 -5.09
N SER A 393 -134.96 41.41 -5.39
CA SER A 393 -134.58 39.98 -5.46
C SER A 393 -133.58 39.70 -6.59
N ALA A 394 -133.80 40.29 -7.78
CA ALA A 394 -132.86 40.16 -8.89
C ALA A 394 -131.47 40.74 -8.55
N ALA A 395 -131.42 41.94 -7.97
CA ALA A 395 -130.18 42.57 -7.53
C ALA A 395 -129.49 41.77 -6.40
N ALA A 396 -130.25 41.23 -5.44
CA ALA A 396 -129.71 40.39 -4.38
C ALA A 396 -129.07 39.11 -4.95
N LYS A 397 -129.70 38.45 -5.93
CA LYS A 397 -129.12 37.28 -6.62
C LYS A 397 -127.86 37.62 -7.40
N GLU A 398 -127.81 38.76 -8.07
CA GLU A 398 -126.62 39.23 -8.78
C GLU A 398 -125.46 39.51 -7.82
N ILE A 399 -125.73 40.18 -6.69
CA ILE A 399 -124.73 40.40 -5.62
C ILE A 399 -124.26 39.06 -5.05
N LYS A 400 -125.18 38.11 -4.82
CA LYS A 400 -124.83 36.78 -4.31
C LYS A 400 -123.82 36.08 -5.22
N ILE A 401 -124.05 36.07 -6.54
CA ILE A 401 -123.13 35.48 -7.53
C ILE A 401 -121.75 36.15 -7.47
N LEU A 402 -121.69 37.48 -7.42
CA LEU A 402 -120.43 38.23 -7.33
C LEU A 402 -119.65 37.93 -6.03
N ILE A 403 -120.35 37.77 -4.91
CA ILE A 403 -119.73 37.44 -3.63
C ILE A 403 -119.29 35.97 -3.62
N GLU A 404 -120.05 35.03 -4.17
CA GLU A 404 -119.64 33.63 -4.33
C GLU A 404 -118.37 33.51 -5.19
N ASP A 405 -118.29 34.25 -6.30
CA ASP A 405 -117.06 34.33 -7.11
C ASP A 405 -115.88 34.91 -6.30
N SER A 406 -116.14 35.96 -5.50
CA SER A 406 -115.12 36.54 -4.62
C SER A 406 -114.63 35.56 -3.54
N VAL A 407 -115.52 34.75 -2.95
CA VAL A 407 -115.15 33.69 -1.99
C VAL A 407 -114.22 32.67 -2.64
N ASN A 408 -114.56 32.20 -3.86
CA ASN A 408 -113.72 31.27 -4.60
C ASN A 408 -112.33 31.85 -4.90
N LYS A 409 -112.27 33.11 -5.34
CA LYS A 409 -111.00 33.81 -5.58
C LYS A 409 -110.16 33.97 -4.31
N VAL A 410 -110.78 34.30 -3.18
CA VAL A 410 -110.09 34.40 -1.88
C VAL A 410 -109.62 33.04 -1.38
N GLN A 411 -110.37 31.95 -1.58
CA GLN A 411 -109.91 30.60 -1.26
C GLN A 411 -108.69 30.20 -2.08
N ASN A 412 -108.71 30.45 -3.39
CA ASN A 412 -107.55 30.22 -4.25
C ASN A 412 -106.35 31.07 -3.83
N GLY A 413 -106.57 32.36 -3.52
CA GLY A 413 -105.54 33.25 -2.98
C GLY A 413 -104.96 32.74 -1.66
N SER A 414 -105.81 32.28 -0.74
CA SER A 414 -105.39 31.71 0.54
C SER A 414 -104.52 30.46 0.36
N LYS A 415 -104.84 29.62 -0.62
CA LYS A 415 -104.02 28.44 -0.95
C LYS A 415 -102.65 28.85 -1.48
N LEU A 416 -102.60 29.77 -2.46
CA LEU A 416 -101.34 30.26 -3.03
C LEU A 416 -100.43 30.92 -1.97
N VAL A 417 -101.02 31.65 -1.02
CA VAL A 417 -100.28 32.27 0.10
C VAL A 417 -99.77 31.21 1.07
N ALA A 418 -100.54 30.15 1.35
CA ALA A 418 -100.06 29.03 2.18
C ALA A 418 -98.90 28.28 1.51
N ASP A 419 -99.02 27.99 0.21
CA ASP A 419 -97.95 27.36 -0.58
C ASP A 419 -96.69 28.24 -0.61
N ALA A 420 -96.85 29.57 -0.77
CA ALA A 420 -95.73 30.52 -0.68
C ALA A 420 -95.09 30.54 0.72
N GLY A 421 -95.88 30.38 1.79
CA GLY A 421 -95.39 30.29 3.16
C GLY A 421 -94.52 29.05 3.38
N ALA A 422 -95.00 27.88 2.94
CA ALA A 422 -94.23 26.64 2.97
C ALA A 422 -92.92 26.74 2.17
N ALA A 423 -92.96 27.35 0.99
CA ALA A 423 -91.76 27.59 0.19
C ALA A 423 -90.73 28.49 0.91
N MET A 424 -91.17 29.47 1.71
CA MET A 424 -90.24 30.29 2.52
C MET A 424 -89.57 29.47 3.63
N ASP A 425 -90.29 28.55 4.29
CA ASP A 425 -89.72 27.66 5.30
C ASP A 425 -88.68 26.69 4.70
N ASP A 426 -88.94 26.18 3.50
CA ASP A 426 -87.97 25.36 2.74
C ASP A 426 -86.70 26.14 2.38
N VAL A 427 -86.84 27.42 2.01
CA VAL A 427 -85.70 28.32 1.75
C VAL A 427 -84.88 28.53 3.02
N VAL A 428 -85.51 28.79 4.17
CA VAL A 428 -84.81 28.94 5.46
C VAL A 428 -84.04 27.67 5.81
N THR A 429 -84.64 26.50 5.62
CA THR A 429 -84.02 25.20 5.87
C THR A 429 -82.82 24.96 4.94
N SER A 430 -82.95 25.32 3.66
CA SER A 430 -81.87 25.20 2.68
C SER A 430 -80.70 26.12 2.99
N ILE A 431 -80.98 27.36 3.43
CA ILE A 431 -79.93 28.33 3.82
C ILE A 431 -79.20 27.86 5.08
N LYS A 432 -79.88 27.22 6.04
CA LYS A 432 -79.22 26.59 7.19
C LYS A 432 -78.22 25.51 6.77
N ARG A 433 -78.57 24.68 5.79
CA ARG A 433 -77.59 23.70 5.24
C ARG A 433 -76.38 24.38 4.62
N VAL A 434 -76.54 25.54 3.97
CA VAL A 434 -75.41 26.31 3.45
C VAL A 434 -74.52 26.82 4.59
N ASP A 435 -75.10 27.29 5.69
CA ASP A 435 -74.39 27.72 6.90
C ASP A 435 -73.54 26.57 7.51
N ASP A 436 -74.12 25.37 7.62
CA ASP A 436 -73.42 24.17 8.09
C ASP A 436 -72.22 23.83 7.18
N ILE A 437 -72.42 23.81 5.85
CA ILE A 437 -71.35 23.52 4.87
C ILE A 437 -70.23 24.57 4.96
N MET A 438 -70.58 25.86 5.11
CA MET A 438 -69.57 26.91 5.27
C MET A 438 -68.75 26.70 6.57
N THR A 439 -69.39 26.27 7.65
CA THR A 439 -68.67 25.97 8.91
C THR A 439 -67.68 24.82 8.74
N GLU A 440 -68.08 23.76 8.02
CA GLU A 440 -67.19 22.64 7.69
C GLU A 440 -66.00 23.06 6.81
N ILE A 441 -66.24 23.87 5.76
CA ILE A 441 -65.18 24.37 4.86
C ILE A 441 -64.19 25.26 5.63
N SER A 442 -64.67 26.10 6.54
CA SER A 442 -63.80 26.97 7.35
C SER A 442 -62.89 26.14 8.26
N THR A 443 -63.44 25.10 8.87
CA THR A 443 -62.68 24.17 9.71
C THR A 443 -61.63 23.42 8.89
N ALA A 444 -62.01 22.86 7.73
CA ALA A 444 -61.09 22.17 6.83
C ALA A 444 -59.98 23.10 6.32
N SER A 445 -60.30 24.35 5.97
CA SER A 445 -59.33 25.35 5.50
C SER A 445 -58.32 25.71 6.59
N ARG A 446 -58.75 25.78 7.85
CA ARG A 446 -57.87 25.99 9.00
C ARG A 446 -56.94 24.80 9.24
N GLU A 447 -57.44 23.57 9.12
CA GLU A 447 -56.60 22.36 9.20
C GLU A 447 -55.58 22.30 8.05
N GLN A 448 -55.99 22.63 6.82
CA GLN A 448 -55.09 22.74 5.67
C GLN A 448 -53.98 23.77 5.92
N SER A 449 -54.32 24.94 6.47
CA SER A 449 -53.33 25.97 6.79
C SER A 449 -52.28 25.47 7.80
N ILE A 450 -52.68 24.70 8.81
CA ILE A 450 -51.76 24.09 9.79
C ILE A 450 -50.89 23.03 9.10
N GLY A 451 -51.48 22.19 8.25
CA GLY A 451 -50.75 21.18 7.47
C GLY A 451 -49.70 21.80 6.55
N ILE A 452 -50.05 22.90 5.87
CA ILE A 452 -49.14 23.66 5.01
C ILE A 452 -47.98 24.26 5.82
N GLU A 453 -48.22 24.77 7.03
CA GLU A 453 -47.14 25.27 7.89
C GLU A 453 -46.13 24.16 8.25
N GLN A 454 -46.61 22.95 8.51
CA GLN A 454 -45.74 21.79 8.78
C GLN A 454 -44.93 21.40 7.54
N VAL A 455 -45.54 21.40 6.36
CA VAL A 455 -44.85 21.13 5.10
C VAL A 455 -43.76 22.19 4.84
N ASN A 456 -44.06 23.47 5.07
CA ASN A 456 -43.06 24.55 4.94
C ASN A 456 -41.87 24.35 5.88
N LYS A 457 -42.09 23.90 7.13
CA LYS A 457 -40.99 23.55 8.06
C LYS A 457 -40.15 22.39 7.53
N ALA A 458 -40.78 21.37 6.94
CA ALA A 458 -40.06 20.24 6.34
C ALA A 458 -39.23 20.68 5.12
N ILE A 459 -39.77 21.56 4.26
CA ILE A 459 -39.04 22.13 3.12
C ILE A 459 -37.82 22.91 3.60
N ALA A 460 -37.96 23.75 4.62
CA ALA A 460 -36.82 24.50 5.19
C ALA A 460 -35.72 23.57 5.74
N GLN A 461 -36.09 22.45 6.37
CA GLN A 461 -35.12 21.44 6.80
C GLN A 461 -34.45 20.73 5.61
N MET A 462 -35.20 20.41 4.56
CA MET A 462 -34.64 19.82 3.33
C MET A 462 -33.69 20.77 2.63
N ASP A 463 -33.98 22.08 2.62
CA ASP A 463 -33.07 23.11 2.10
C ASP A 463 -31.76 23.13 2.89
N GLN A 464 -31.82 23.14 4.22
CA GLN A 464 -30.63 23.08 5.08
C GLN A 464 -29.76 21.85 4.78
N VAL A 465 -30.37 20.67 4.64
CA VAL A 465 -29.64 19.43 4.28
C VAL A 465 -29.05 19.53 2.87
N THR A 466 -29.78 20.14 1.92
CA THR A 466 -29.31 20.35 0.55
C THR A 466 -28.07 21.25 0.52
N GLN A 467 -28.06 22.33 1.31
CA GLN A 467 -26.88 23.19 1.47
C GLN A 467 -25.71 22.47 2.15
N GLN A 468 -25.98 21.64 3.17
CA GLN A 468 -24.94 20.79 3.79
C GLN A 468 -24.35 19.79 2.80
N ASN A 469 -25.18 19.19 1.94
CA ASN A 469 -24.71 18.30 0.88
C ASN A 469 -23.81 19.03 -0.12
N ALA A 470 -24.16 20.26 -0.49
CA ALA A 470 -23.31 21.09 -1.36
C ALA A 470 -21.93 21.35 -0.72
N ALA A 471 -21.90 21.71 0.57
CA ALA A 471 -20.65 21.90 1.31
C ALA A 471 -19.83 20.60 1.42
N LEU A 472 -20.49 19.45 1.64
CA LEU A 472 -19.84 18.14 1.68
C LEU A 472 -19.25 17.75 0.32
N VAL A 473 -19.94 18.04 -0.78
CA VAL A 473 -19.44 17.82 -2.14
C VAL A 473 -18.17 18.64 -2.38
N GLU A 474 -18.14 19.91 -1.96
CA GLU A 474 -16.95 20.76 -2.08
C GLU A 474 -15.77 20.22 -1.27
N GLN A 475 -16.00 19.85 0.00
CA GLN A 475 -14.99 19.25 0.88
C GLN A 475 -14.45 17.93 0.32
N ALA A 476 -15.34 17.06 -0.18
CA ALA A 476 -14.96 15.78 -0.75
C ALA A 476 -14.19 15.96 -2.08
N THR A 477 -14.51 17.00 -2.87
CA THR A 477 -13.75 17.36 -4.07
C THR A 477 -12.34 17.83 -3.72
N ALA A 478 -12.18 18.65 -2.67
CA ALA A 478 -10.87 19.06 -2.18
C ALA A 478 -10.05 17.85 -1.67
N ALA A 479 -10.68 16.96 -0.89
CA ALA A 479 -10.04 15.76 -0.35
C ALA A 479 -9.59 14.79 -1.46
N THR A 480 -10.44 14.53 -2.45
CA THR A 480 -10.10 13.68 -3.60
C THR A 480 -8.99 14.29 -4.46
N GLY A 481 -8.98 15.61 -4.64
CA GLY A 481 -7.86 16.33 -5.27
C GLY A 481 -6.53 16.11 -4.52
N SER A 482 -6.55 16.19 -3.19
CA SER A 482 -5.37 15.89 -2.36
C SER A 482 -4.92 14.42 -2.51
N LEU A 483 -5.84 13.45 -2.48
CA LEU A 483 -5.53 12.03 -2.70
C LEU A 483 -4.93 11.78 -4.08
N GLN A 484 -5.43 12.43 -5.13
CA GLN A 484 -4.90 12.32 -6.49
C GLN A 484 -3.45 12.84 -6.56
N ASN A 485 -3.17 13.97 -5.90
CA ASN A 485 -1.82 14.53 -5.81
C ASN A 485 -0.89 13.60 -5.04
N GLN A 486 -1.31 13.09 -3.88
CA GLN A 486 -0.50 12.17 -3.06
C GLN A 486 -0.20 10.87 -3.80
N THR A 487 -1.16 10.35 -4.55
CA THR A 487 -0.99 9.14 -5.38
C THR A 487 0.02 9.37 -6.50
N THR A 488 -0.02 10.56 -7.12
CA THR A 488 0.93 10.96 -8.17
C THR A 488 2.34 11.11 -7.60
N GLU A 489 2.48 11.74 -6.44
CA GLU A 489 3.76 11.88 -5.75
C GLU A 489 4.36 10.52 -5.37
N LEU A 490 3.55 9.62 -4.79
CA LEU A 490 3.98 8.25 -4.48
C LEU A 490 4.46 7.52 -5.73
N ASN A 491 3.72 7.63 -6.84
CA ASN A 491 4.14 7.04 -8.12
C ASN A 491 5.48 7.59 -8.59
N ASN A 492 5.72 8.90 -8.49
CA ASN A 492 6.99 9.51 -8.86
C ASN A 492 8.15 9.01 -8.00
N ILE A 493 7.95 8.89 -6.68
CA ILE A 493 8.95 8.37 -5.74
C ILE A 493 9.34 6.93 -6.09
N VAL A 494 8.34 6.06 -6.36
CA VAL A 494 8.61 4.66 -6.69
C VAL A 494 9.08 4.44 -8.12
N ASN A 495 8.88 5.39 -9.03
CA ASN A 495 9.32 5.31 -10.42
C ASN A 495 10.85 5.41 -10.59
N VAL A 496 11.56 5.96 -9.60
CA VAL A 496 13.03 5.98 -9.58
C VAL A 496 13.61 4.56 -9.55
N PHE A 497 12.91 3.62 -8.91
CA PHE A 497 13.36 2.24 -8.80
C PHE A 497 13.10 1.46 -10.10
N LYS A 498 14.13 0.85 -10.68
CA LYS A 498 14.00 -0.06 -11.81
C LYS A 498 13.69 -1.45 -11.28
N ILE A 499 12.48 -1.92 -11.58
CA ILE A 499 12.04 -3.29 -11.33
C ILE A 499 11.74 -3.97 -12.66
N LYS A 500 11.67 -5.30 -12.64
CA LYS A 500 11.41 -6.09 -13.84
C LYS A 500 10.12 -5.62 -14.51
N THR A 501 10.21 -5.32 -15.81
CA THR A 501 9.06 -4.92 -16.63
C THR A 501 8.07 -6.08 -16.73
N GLY A 502 6.77 -5.77 -16.63
CA GLY A 502 5.69 -6.75 -16.56
C GLY A 502 4.88 -6.60 -15.27
N LYS A 503 3.58 -6.33 -15.42
CA LYS A 503 2.64 -6.17 -14.30
C LYS A 503 2.46 -7.49 -13.53
N ASN A 504 2.42 -8.59 -14.28
CA ASN A 504 2.32 -9.97 -13.80
C ASN A 504 3.51 -10.81 -14.27
N GLY A 505 3.72 -11.96 -13.64
CA GLY A 505 4.65 -12.98 -14.07
C GLY A 505 4.19 -13.69 -15.33
N SER A 506 5.14 -14.17 -16.13
CA SER A 506 4.86 -14.96 -17.32
C SER A 506 4.75 -16.46 -17.01
N MET A 507 4.09 -17.22 -17.88
CA MET A 507 4.03 -18.68 -17.75
C MET A 507 5.43 -19.32 -17.75
N GLU A 508 6.38 -18.73 -18.48
CA GLU A 508 7.78 -19.16 -18.50
C GLU A 508 8.46 -18.93 -17.14
N GLU A 509 8.25 -17.77 -16.53
CA GLU A 509 8.78 -17.45 -15.20
C GLU A 509 8.20 -18.35 -14.11
N ALA A 510 6.92 -18.68 -14.17
CA ALA A 510 6.29 -19.62 -13.24
C ALA A 510 6.91 -21.02 -13.34
N THR A 511 7.13 -21.51 -14.55
CA THR A 511 7.78 -22.80 -14.81
C THR A 511 9.19 -22.80 -14.24
N GLU A 512 9.96 -21.75 -14.51
CA GLU A 512 11.33 -21.63 -14.02
C GLU A 512 11.39 -21.53 -12.48
N MET A 513 10.42 -20.86 -11.86
CA MET A 513 10.33 -20.77 -10.41
C MET A 513 10.06 -22.14 -9.76
N VAL A 514 9.21 -22.98 -10.36
CA VAL A 514 8.98 -24.36 -9.91
C VAL A 514 10.24 -25.19 -10.06
N ARG A 515 10.93 -25.12 -11.22
CA ARG A 515 12.20 -25.83 -11.43
C ARG A 515 13.26 -25.46 -10.39
N LYS A 516 13.40 -24.17 -10.08
CA LYS A 516 14.30 -23.69 -9.02
C LYS A 516 13.94 -24.25 -7.65
N ALA A 517 12.64 -24.36 -7.33
CA ALA A 517 12.19 -24.93 -6.07
C ALA A 517 12.49 -26.42 -5.98
N VAL A 518 12.25 -27.18 -7.06
CA VAL A 518 12.60 -28.60 -7.16
C VAL A 518 14.11 -28.81 -7.04
N ALA A 519 14.92 -27.99 -7.73
CA ALA A 519 16.38 -28.04 -7.60
C ALA A 519 16.86 -27.73 -6.17
N SER A 520 16.23 -26.77 -5.48
CA SER A 520 16.51 -26.48 -4.08
C SER A 520 16.16 -27.68 -3.18
N LEU A 521 15.04 -28.36 -3.43
CA LEU A 521 14.67 -29.58 -2.70
C LEU A 521 15.71 -30.68 -2.86
N HIS A 522 16.24 -30.88 -4.07
CA HIS A 522 17.34 -31.82 -4.32
C HIS A 522 18.64 -31.45 -3.58
N ALA A 523 18.99 -30.16 -3.55
CA ALA A 523 20.27 -29.71 -3.01
C ALA A 523 20.28 -29.53 -1.48
N LYS A 524 19.16 -29.07 -0.90
CA LYS A 524 19.09 -28.61 0.50
C LYS A 524 18.11 -29.41 1.38
N GLY A 525 17.23 -30.20 0.77
CA GLY A 525 16.20 -30.98 1.47
C GLY A 525 14.95 -30.17 1.85
N LYS A 526 13.89 -30.88 2.25
CA LYS A 526 12.54 -30.33 2.50
C LYS A 526 12.53 -29.16 3.50
N GLU A 527 13.15 -29.33 4.66
CA GLU A 527 13.09 -28.36 5.76
C GLU A 527 13.64 -26.97 5.36
N LYS A 528 14.85 -26.92 4.80
CA LYS A 528 15.49 -25.67 4.37
C LYS A 528 14.74 -25.03 3.20
N THR A 529 14.32 -25.82 2.20
CA THR A 529 13.61 -25.27 1.05
C THR A 529 12.22 -24.76 1.43
N PHE A 530 11.50 -25.41 2.35
CA PHE A 530 10.22 -24.91 2.83
C PHE A 530 10.36 -23.60 3.58
N ALA A 531 11.42 -23.44 4.40
CA ALA A 531 11.71 -22.16 5.05
C ALA A 531 11.99 -21.05 4.01
N GLU A 532 12.71 -21.36 2.92
CA GLU A 532 12.95 -20.42 1.82
C GLU A 532 11.67 -20.07 1.05
N ILE A 533 10.79 -21.05 0.81
CA ILE A 533 9.50 -20.85 0.13
C ILE A 533 8.58 -20.00 1.01
N ASN A 534 8.51 -20.28 2.31
CA ASN A 534 7.63 -19.57 3.25
C ASN A 534 8.07 -18.13 3.53
N ASN A 535 9.29 -17.77 3.15
CA ASN A 535 9.76 -16.39 3.22
C ASN A 535 9.16 -15.59 2.05
N LYS A 536 8.21 -14.71 2.35
CA LYS A 536 7.56 -13.82 1.37
C LYS A 536 8.54 -12.85 0.68
N LEU A 537 9.69 -12.56 1.30
CA LEU A 537 10.76 -11.76 0.72
C LEU A 537 11.89 -12.63 0.13
N GLY A 538 11.69 -13.95 0.11
CA GLY A 538 12.63 -14.94 -0.39
C GLY A 538 12.57 -15.14 -1.90
N ALA A 539 13.43 -16.04 -2.40
CA ALA A 539 13.65 -16.27 -3.83
C ALA A 539 12.45 -16.90 -4.57
N PHE A 540 11.44 -17.38 -3.84
CA PHE A 540 10.26 -18.07 -4.37
C PHE A 540 8.99 -17.21 -4.35
N CYS A 541 9.16 -15.89 -4.24
CA CYS A 541 8.11 -14.89 -4.39
C CYS A 541 8.64 -13.73 -5.25
N ASP A 542 8.03 -13.49 -6.40
CA ASP A 542 8.36 -12.40 -7.33
C ASP A 542 7.07 -11.87 -7.97
N ARG A 543 6.68 -10.62 -7.65
CA ARG A 543 5.41 -10.04 -8.09
C ARG A 543 4.21 -10.89 -7.64
N ASP A 544 3.39 -11.39 -8.58
CA ASP A 544 2.27 -12.29 -8.35
C ASP A 544 2.65 -13.79 -8.39
N LEU A 545 3.90 -14.10 -8.74
CA LEU A 545 4.45 -15.46 -8.72
C LEU A 545 4.84 -15.84 -7.30
N TYR A 546 4.37 -17.00 -6.86
CA TYR A 546 4.79 -17.59 -5.60
C TYR A 546 4.72 -19.11 -5.69
N VAL A 547 5.71 -19.76 -5.08
CA VAL A 547 5.72 -21.23 -4.98
C VAL A 547 4.80 -21.69 -3.86
N VAL A 548 4.11 -22.79 -4.12
CA VAL A 548 3.33 -23.56 -3.16
C VAL A 548 3.74 -25.03 -3.22
N VAL A 549 3.70 -25.70 -2.08
CA VAL A 549 4.00 -27.13 -1.97
C VAL A 549 2.85 -27.84 -1.30
N TYR A 550 2.39 -28.95 -1.87
CA TYR A 550 1.39 -29.84 -1.29
C TYR A 550 1.96 -31.25 -1.12
N ASP A 551 1.43 -32.01 -0.18
CA ASP A 551 1.56 -33.47 -0.22
C ASP A 551 0.50 -34.11 -1.13
N LEU A 552 0.63 -35.41 -1.37
CA LEU A 552 -0.33 -36.19 -2.17
C LEU A 552 -1.68 -36.43 -1.49
N ASN A 553 -1.87 -35.97 -0.25
CA ASN A 553 -3.13 -36.01 0.50
C ASN A 553 -3.87 -34.66 0.44
N GLY A 554 -3.29 -33.62 -0.17
CA GLY A 554 -3.90 -32.31 -0.32
C GLY A 554 -3.56 -31.31 0.79
N ARG A 555 -2.64 -31.66 1.70
CA ARG A 555 -2.16 -30.74 2.73
C ARG A 555 -1.16 -29.76 2.13
N ASN A 556 -1.33 -28.47 2.39
CA ASN A 556 -0.37 -27.44 1.99
C ASN A 556 0.81 -27.42 2.98
N LEU A 557 2.02 -27.62 2.51
CA LEU A 557 3.24 -27.75 3.33
C LEU A 557 4.11 -26.49 3.30
N ALA A 558 4.06 -25.72 2.21
CA ALA A 558 4.76 -24.45 2.08
C ALA A 558 4.01 -23.50 1.15
N HIS A 559 4.01 -22.21 1.46
CA HIS A 559 3.28 -21.21 0.69
C HIS A 559 3.98 -19.85 0.71
N GLY A 560 4.42 -19.37 -0.46
CA GLY A 560 5.21 -18.13 -0.56
C GLY A 560 4.44 -16.82 -0.33
N SER A 561 3.14 -16.77 -0.63
CA SER A 561 2.34 -15.55 -0.45
C SER A 561 1.41 -15.52 0.78
N ASN A 562 0.89 -16.66 1.21
CA ASN A 562 -0.13 -16.76 2.26
C ASN A 562 0.23 -17.80 3.35
N PRO A 563 0.89 -17.37 4.43
CA PRO A 563 1.27 -18.25 5.53
C PRO A 563 0.10 -18.94 6.24
N ALA A 564 -1.11 -18.35 6.20
CA ALA A 564 -2.29 -18.90 6.86
C ALA A 564 -2.84 -20.18 6.21
N LEU A 565 -2.32 -20.55 5.04
CA LEU A 565 -2.65 -21.82 4.36
C LEU A 565 -1.66 -22.94 4.70
N ILE A 566 -0.51 -22.64 5.30
CA ILE A 566 0.49 -23.65 5.65
C ILE A 566 -0.09 -24.59 6.72
N GLY A 567 0.04 -25.89 6.48
CA GLY A 567 -0.44 -26.97 7.35
C GLY A 567 -1.92 -27.29 7.20
N LYS A 568 -2.69 -26.53 6.41
CA LYS A 568 -4.13 -26.80 6.18
C LYS A 568 -4.33 -27.93 5.18
N ASP A 569 -5.32 -28.77 5.46
CA ASP A 569 -5.86 -29.70 4.50
C ASP A 569 -6.78 -28.94 3.53
N LEU A 570 -6.44 -28.98 2.24
CA LEU A 570 -7.16 -28.28 1.18
C LEU A 570 -7.73 -29.26 0.15
N ILE A 571 -7.81 -30.56 0.45
CA ILE A 571 -8.29 -31.57 -0.49
C ILE A 571 -9.72 -31.30 -0.97
N ASP A 572 -10.55 -30.70 -0.12
CA ASP A 572 -11.94 -30.36 -0.43
C ASP A 572 -12.15 -28.85 -0.70
N ALA A 573 -11.06 -28.09 -0.83
CA ALA A 573 -11.13 -26.67 -1.13
C ALA A 573 -11.63 -26.45 -2.56
N LYS A 574 -12.60 -25.54 -2.71
CA LYS A 574 -13.19 -25.15 -3.99
C LYS A 574 -12.59 -23.84 -4.50
N ASP A 575 -12.45 -23.74 -5.81
CA ASP A 575 -12.08 -22.51 -6.50
C ASP A 575 -13.32 -21.62 -6.76
N GLY A 576 -13.15 -20.49 -7.44
CA GLY A 576 -14.25 -19.58 -7.77
C GLY A 576 -15.32 -20.13 -8.71
N ALA A 577 -15.03 -21.21 -9.43
CA ALA A 577 -15.97 -21.92 -10.28
C ALA A 577 -16.63 -23.11 -9.53
N GLY A 578 -16.28 -23.33 -8.27
CA GLY A 578 -16.80 -24.44 -7.45
C GLY A 578 -16.05 -25.76 -7.62
N ASN A 579 -14.94 -25.78 -8.38
CA ASN A 579 -14.15 -26.98 -8.67
C ASN A 579 -13.18 -27.31 -7.54
N LEU A 580 -12.98 -28.59 -7.26
CA LEU A 580 -12.03 -29.09 -6.26
C LEU A 580 -10.59 -29.03 -6.79
N TYR A 581 -10.04 -27.82 -6.82
CA TYR A 581 -8.78 -27.54 -7.51
C TYR A 581 -7.59 -28.34 -6.94
N VAL A 582 -7.55 -28.67 -5.66
CA VAL A 582 -6.43 -29.47 -5.09
C VAL A 582 -6.49 -30.92 -5.55
N ARG A 583 -7.69 -31.51 -5.67
CA ARG A 583 -7.84 -32.88 -6.21
C ARG A 583 -7.38 -32.97 -7.65
N GLU A 584 -7.70 -31.96 -8.45
CA GLU A 584 -7.25 -31.88 -9.83
C GLU A 584 -5.72 -31.76 -9.93
N ARG A 585 -5.05 -30.97 -9.06
CA ARG A 585 -3.58 -30.92 -8.99
C ARG A 585 -2.98 -32.30 -8.76
N ILE A 586 -3.54 -33.04 -7.80
CA ILE A 586 -3.10 -34.40 -7.48
C ILE A 586 -3.33 -35.32 -8.67
N ALA A 587 -4.46 -35.21 -9.37
CA ALA A 587 -4.75 -35.99 -10.56
C ALA A 587 -3.74 -35.72 -11.69
N ILE A 588 -3.46 -34.44 -12.00
CA ILE A 588 -2.45 -34.04 -13.00
C ILE A 588 -1.08 -34.64 -12.68
N ILE A 589 -0.65 -34.55 -11.41
CA ILE A 589 0.64 -35.08 -10.97
C ILE A 589 0.68 -36.61 -10.96
N ARG A 590 -0.42 -37.29 -10.62
CA ARG A 590 -0.49 -38.76 -10.66
C ARG A 590 -0.46 -39.30 -12.10
N ASP A 591 -1.08 -38.60 -13.04
CA ASP A 591 -1.14 -38.98 -14.44
C ASP A 591 0.17 -38.69 -15.19
N LYS A 592 0.65 -37.43 -15.13
CA LYS A 592 1.74 -36.94 -16.00
C LYS A 592 3.04 -36.60 -15.27
N GLY A 593 3.01 -36.54 -13.93
CA GLY A 593 4.14 -36.09 -13.12
C GLY A 593 4.39 -34.58 -13.15
N HIS A 594 3.89 -33.85 -14.15
CA HIS A 594 3.94 -32.40 -14.27
C HIS A 594 2.80 -31.90 -15.17
N GLY A 595 2.45 -30.62 -15.11
CA GLY A 595 1.44 -30.06 -16.01
C GLY A 595 0.91 -28.69 -15.59
N TRP A 596 0.09 -28.11 -16.46
CA TRP A 596 -0.63 -26.87 -16.17
C TRP A 596 -2.04 -27.18 -15.68
N GLN A 597 -2.47 -26.46 -14.66
CA GLN A 597 -3.84 -26.41 -14.17
C GLN A 597 -4.42 -25.02 -14.42
N GLU A 598 -5.70 -24.98 -14.79
CA GLU A 598 -6.51 -23.75 -14.88
C GLU A 598 -7.53 -23.72 -13.75
N TYR A 599 -7.66 -22.61 -13.04
CA TYR A 599 -8.62 -22.46 -11.94
C TYR A 599 -8.97 -20.98 -11.69
N MET A 600 -10.07 -20.73 -10.99
CA MET A 600 -10.49 -19.36 -10.62
C MET A 600 -10.06 -19.03 -9.20
N PHE A 601 -9.27 -17.97 -9.02
CA PHE A 601 -8.77 -17.61 -7.69
C PHE A 601 -8.85 -16.10 -7.44
N LEU A 602 -9.02 -15.73 -6.17
CA LEU A 602 -9.04 -14.32 -5.78
C LEU A 602 -7.67 -13.70 -6.08
N ASN A 603 -7.63 -12.68 -6.94
CA ASN A 603 -6.43 -11.91 -7.17
C ASN A 603 -6.20 -10.99 -5.95
N PRO A 604 -5.04 -11.09 -5.26
CA PRO A 604 -4.78 -10.33 -4.04
C PRO A 604 -4.72 -8.81 -4.27
N ILE A 605 -4.53 -8.37 -5.51
CA ILE A 605 -4.47 -6.95 -5.91
C ILE A 605 -5.86 -6.45 -6.30
N SER A 606 -6.48 -7.01 -7.34
CA SER A 606 -7.78 -6.52 -7.83
C SER A 606 -8.94 -6.84 -6.88
N LYS A 607 -8.76 -7.81 -5.96
CA LYS A 607 -9.81 -8.38 -5.12
C LYS A 607 -10.96 -9.01 -5.90
N GLN A 608 -10.74 -9.34 -7.17
CA GLN A 608 -11.70 -10.02 -8.02
C GLN A 608 -11.31 -11.49 -8.23
N MET A 609 -12.30 -12.32 -8.54
CA MET A 609 -12.07 -13.70 -8.94
C MET A 609 -11.61 -13.72 -10.39
N GLU A 610 -10.38 -14.19 -10.61
CA GLU A 610 -9.74 -14.16 -11.92
C GLU A 610 -9.21 -15.54 -12.31
N ALA A 611 -9.11 -15.79 -13.61
CA ALA A 611 -8.55 -17.02 -14.14
C ALA A 611 -7.04 -17.07 -13.86
N LYS A 612 -6.58 -18.20 -13.34
CA LYS A 612 -5.19 -18.44 -12.95
C LYS A 612 -4.71 -19.76 -13.53
N SER A 613 -3.54 -19.71 -14.17
CA SER A 613 -2.83 -20.91 -14.62
C SER A 613 -1.73 -21.24 -13.61
N MET A 614 -1.62 -22.49 -13.18
CA MET A 614 -0.54 -22.95 -12.31
C MET A 614 0.22 -24.09 -12.96
N TYR A 615 1.54 -23.92 -13.07
CA TYR A 615 2.44 -25.01 -13.42
C TYR A 615 2.70 -25.84 -12.18
N LEU A 616 2.69 -27.16 -12.35
CA LEU A 616 2.86 -28.17 -11.31
C LEU A 616 3.98 -29.13 -11.73
N ASP A 617 4.81 -29.52 -10.78
CA ASP A 617 5.86 -30.53 -10.95
C ASP A 617 5.95 -31.43 -9.71
N LYS A 618 6.33 -32.69 -9.91
CA LYS A 618 6.41 -33.69 -8.86
C LYS A 618 7.83 -33.79 -8.31
N TYR A 619 7.95 -33.74 -6.99
CA TYR A 619 9.17 -34.11 -6.29
C TYR A 619 8.84 -35.17 -5.24
N GLN A 620 9.22 -36.44 -5.49
CA GLN A 620 8.89 -37.56 -4.60
C GLN A 620 7.37 -37.64 -4.28
N ASP A 621 7.00 -37.42 -3.03
CA ASP A 621 5.65 -37.37 -2.46
C ASP A 621 5.05 -35.95 -2.41
N LEU A 622 5.70 -34.97 -3.05
CA LEU A 622 5.33 -33.57 -3.06
C LEU A 622 4.87 -33.09 -4.44
N ILE A 623 3.95 -32.14 -4.43
CA ILE A 623 3.54 -31.34 -5.58
C ILE A 623 4.07 -29.94 -5.37
N VAL A 624 4.95 -29.48 -6.26
CA VAL A 624 5.47 -28.11 -6.26
C VAL A 624 4.78 -27.34 -7.37
N GLY A 625 4.24 -26.16 -7.08
CA GLY A 625 3.54 -25.37 -8.08
C GLY A 625 3.76 -23.88 -7.96
N CYS A 626 3.61 -23.16 -9.07
CA CYS A 626 3.62 -21.71 -9.14
C CYS A 626 2.60 -21.26 -10.19
N GLY A 627 1.83 -20.21 -9.92
CA GLY A 627 0.77 -19.78 -10.82
C GLY A 627 0.79 -18.31 -11.16
N VAL A 628 0.25 -18.01 -12.34
CA VAL A 628 0.14 -16.69 -12.97
C VAL A 628 -1.33 -16.35 -13.22
N TYR A 629 -1.72 -15.13 -12.90
CA TYR A 629 -3.05 -14.64 -13.27
C TYR A 629 -3.07 -14.30 -14.75
N LYS A 630 -4.09 -14.77 -15.46
CA LYS A 630 -4.30 -14.42 -16.87
C LYS A 630 -4.68 -12.94 -16.92
N THR A 631 -3.88 -12.15 -17.62
CA THR A 631 -4.29 -10.81 -18.05
C THR A 631 -5.40 -10.98 -19.08
N ASN A 632 -6.59 -10.45 -18.78
CA ASN A 632 -7.63 -10.25 -19.78
C ASN A 632 -7.20 -9.21 -20.81
#